data_AF-A0A661IDB7-F1
#
_entry.id   AF-A0A661IDB7-F1
#
_cell.length_a   1.000
_cell.length_b   1.000
_cell.length_c   1.000
_cell.angle_alpha   90.00
_cell.angle_beta   90.00
_cell.angle_gamma   90.00
#
_symmetry.space_group_name_H-M   'P 1'
#
loop_
_entity.id
_entity.type
_entity.pdbx_description
1 polymer ?
#
loop_
_entity_poly.entity_id
_entity_poly.type
_entity_poly.pdbx_seq_one_letter_code
_entity_poly.pdbx_strand_id
1 'polypeptide(L)'
;MSENKMKEYTGFFKEIEKFKEKQNKQKQRGLNDYNILTTVLESHDEVRLHSRMIGSLLNPDGLHYQNTLFLEKFLDELALDNFEMDLNNIKIEVEYKNIDLYITDGNKHIIIENKIWAEDQPCQIIKYINIIKEEYNLDVDENNIIHDMRVIYLTPQNKKVSDEHKVEGNYISFSGSENKLKECSKRDNTKALVPNELKNYKVLFKKIGYKKEVISWLQKCQYEIQNITNLNEAIKQYMGVVKMIIGKEETMVDLLENELLKDEKKLILAKEISEAYQKAIKKI
;
A
#
# COMPACT_ATOMS: atom_id res chain seq x y z
N MET A 1 25.93 0.36 46.28
CA MET A 1 24.71 1.12 45.96
C MET A 1 24.05 1.48 47.29
N SER A 2 23.66 2.73 47.53
CA SER A 2 22.98 3.09 48.79
C SER A 2 21.63 2.38 48.90
N GLU A 3 21.19 2.00 50.10
CA GLU A 3 19.87 1.39 50.32
C GLU A 3 18.74 2.22 49.70
N ASN A 4 18.88 3.55 49.72
CA ASN A 4 17.91 4.46 49.14
C ASN A 4 17.80 4.30 47.61
N LYS A 5 18.93 4.19 46.92
CA LYS A 5 18.96 3.99 45.47
C LYS A 5 18.42 2.61 45.06
N MET A 6 18.62 1.60 45.89
CA MET A 6 18.02 0.28 45.68
C MET A 6 16.49 0.28 45.84
N LYS A 7 15.96 1.07 46.79
CA LYS A 7 14.52 1.28 46.93
C LYS A 7 13.93 2.02 45.72
N GLU A 8 14.62 3.02 45.19
CA GLU A 8 14.21 3.76 43.99
C GLU A 8 14.09 2.83 42.76
N TYR A 9 15.12 2.01 42.48
CA TYR A 9 15.04 1.04 41.38
C TYR A 9 13.93 0.01 41.60
N THR A 10 13.76 -0.49 42.82
CA THR A 10 12.69 -1.46 43.14
C THR A 10 11.30 -0.85 42.91
N GLY A 11 11.11 0.42 43.30
CA GLY A 11 9.88 1.16 43.03
C GLY A 11 9.63 1.33 41.53
N PHE A 12 10.65 1.76 40.79
CA PHE A 12 10.59 1.91 39.34
C PHE A 12 10.21 0.62 38.63
N PHE A 13 10.84 -0.51 38.96
CA PHE A 13 10.51 -1.80 38.34
C PHE A 13 9.06 -2.23 38.63
N LYS A 14 8.57 -2.03 39.86
CA LYS A 14 7.15 -2.30 40.20
C LYS A 14 6.18 -1.45 39.39
N GLU A 15 6.52 -0.21 39.09
CA GLU A 15 5.69 0.65 38.25
C GLU A 15 5.69 0.20 36.79
N ILE A 16 6.84 -0.19 36.25
CA ILE A 16 6.94 -0.75 34.89
C ILE A 16 6.18 -2.08 34.79
N GLU A 17 6.22 -2.93 35.82
CA GLU A 17 5.40 -4.15 35.89
C GLU A 17 3.90 -3.83 35.84
N LYS A 18 3.42 -2.89 36.68
CA LYS A 18 2.02 -2.45 36.66
C LYS A 18 1.61 -1.87 35.30
N PHE A 19 2.50 -1.10 34.66
CA PHE A 19 2.28 -0.59 33.31
C PHE A 19 2.09 -1.75 32.32
N LYS A 20 2.98 -2.75 32.33
CA LYS A 20 2.87 -3.94 31.47
C LYS A 20 1.58 -4.73 31.74
N GLU A 21 1.18 -4.89 32.99
CA GLU A 21 -0.09 -5.54 33.33
C GLU A 21 -1.30 -4.78 32.77
N LYS A 22 -1.29 -3.45 32.86
CA LYS A 22 -2.33 -2.59 32.27
C LYS A 22 -2.38 -2.74 30.75
N GLN A 23 -1.22 -2.75 30.09
CA GLN A 23 -1.12 -3.00 28.64
C GLN A 23 -1.68 -4.37 28.27
N ASN A 24 -1.34 -5.43 29.01
CA ASN A 24 -1.87 -6.77 28.76
C ASN A 24 -3.41 -6.83 28.91
N LYS A 25 -3.97 -6.16 29.92
CA LYS A 25 -5.44 -6.04 30.08
C LYS A 25 -6.09 -5.26 28.94
N GLN A 26 -5.42 -4.24 28.42
CA GLN A 26 -5.88 -3.49 27.24
C GLN A 26 -5.87 -4.36 25.98
N LYS A 27 -4.81 -5.14 25.76
CA LYS A 27 -4.73 -6.12 24.66
C LYS A 27 -5.88 -7.12 24.70
N GLN A 28 -6.19 -7.68 25.88
CA GLN A 28 -7.32 -8.60 26.07
C GLN A 28 -8.70 -7.97 25.79
N ARG A 29 -8.81 -6.63 25.83
CA ARG A 29 -10.03 -5.87 25.57
C ARG A 29 -10.13 -5.32 24.15
N GLY A 30 -9.25 -5.75 23.24
CA GLY A 30 -9.27 -5.37 21.83
C GLY A 30 -8.26 -4.29 21.42
N LEU A 31 -7.49 -3.71 22.35
CA LEU A 31 -6.35 -2.84 22.01
C LEU A 31 -5.10 -3.69 21.76
N ASN A 32 -5.18 -4.56 20.76
CA ASN A 32 -4.13 -5.51 20.40
C ASN A 32 -3.74 -5.38 18.92
N ASP A 33 -2.68 -6.10 18.58
CA ASP A 33 -2.05 -6.23 17.27
C ASP A 33 -2.66 -7.38 16.43
N TYR A 34 -3.77 -7.98 16.89
CA TYR A 34 -4.40 -9.06 16.15
C TYR A 34 -5.09 -8.51 14.90
N ASN A 35 -4.66 -9.01 13.74
CA ASN A 35 -5.29 -8.74 12.47
C ASN A 35 -5.48 -10.05 11.71
N ILE A 36 -6.72 -10.37 11.32
CA ILE A 36 -7.02 -11.66 10.72
C ILE A 36 -6.30 -11.85 9.36
N LEU A 37 -6.11 -10.77 8.59
CA LEU A 37 -5.45 -10.84 7.28
C LEU A 37 -3.97 -11.18 7.41
N THR A 38 -3.30 -10.67 8.45
CA THR A 38 -1.87 -10.96 8.67
C THR A 38 -1.61 -12.29 9.34
N THR A 39 -2.65 -13.00 9.78
CA THR A 39 -2.51 -14.41 10.20
C THR A 39 -2.36 -15.37 9.01
N VAL A 40 -2.80 -14.96 7.82
CA VAL A 40 -2.80 -15.79 6.61
C VAL A 40 -1.80 -15.33 5.56
N LEU A 41 -1.46 -14.03 5.53
CA LEU A 41 -0.57 -13.43 4.54
C LEU A 41 0.39 -12.44 5.21
N GLU A 42 1.54 -12.23 4.59
CA GLU A 42 2.47 -11.19 5.05
C GLU A 42 1.85 -9.80 4.85
N SER A 43 2.09 -8.88 5.79
CA SER A 43 1.54 -7.52 5.74
C SER A 43 1.98 -6.73 4.51
N HIS A 44 3.05 -7.16 3.86
CA HIS A 44 3.65 -6.55 2.68
C HIS A 44 3.43 -7.33 1.39
N ASP A 45 2.57 -8.36 1.41
CA ASP A 45 2.24 -9.13 0.20
C ASP A 45 1.45 -8.26 -0.79
N GLU A 46 2.17 -7.75 -1.80
CA GLU A 46 1.65 -6.86 -2.85
C GLU A 46 0.44 -7.44 -3.57
N VAL A 47 0.54 -8.70 -4.00
CA VAL A 47 -0.41 -9.32 -4.90
C VAL A 47 -1.54 -10.00 -4.12
N ARG A 48 -1.19 -10.92 -3.22
CA ARG A 48 -2.18 -11.82 -2.59
C ARG A 48 -2.97 -11.11 -1.49
N LEU A 49 -2.42 -10.06 -0.89
CA LEU A 49 -3.12 -9.26 0.11
C LEU A 49 -3.63 -7.95 -0.51
N HIS A 50 -2.73 -7.05 -0.90
CA HIS A 50 -3.16 -5.68 -1.21
C HIS A 50 -3.95 -5.56 -2.51
N SER A 51 -3.45 -6.11 -3.62
CA SER A 51 -4.14 -6.06 -4.91
C SER A 51 -5.49 -6.77 -4.84
N ARG A 52 -5.55 -7.97 -4.23
CA ARG A 52 -6.82 -8.69 -4.03
C ARG A 52 -7.80 -7.95 -3.12
N MET A 53 -7.34 -7.36 -2.02
CA MET A 53 -8.23 -6.60 -1.12
C MET A 53 -8.80 -5.36 -1.79
N ILE A 54 -7.96 -4.60 -2.50
CA ILE A 54 -8.41 -3.42 -3.24
C ILE A 54 -9.36 -3.84 -4.37
N GLY A 55 -8.97 -4.81 -5.20
CA GLY A 55 -9.83 -5.30 -6.29
C GLY A 55 -11.17 -5.85 -5.81
N SER A 56 -11.19 -6.57 -4.69
CA SER A 56 -12.41 -7.07 -4.05
C SER A 56 -13.35 -5.95 -3.62
N LEU A 57 -12.81 -4.85 -3.06
CA LEU A 57 -13.61 -3.67 -2.69
C LEU A 57 -14.04 -2.84 -3.90
N LEU A 58 -13.24 -2.77 -4.97
CA LEU A 58 -13.57 -1.97 -6.14
C LEU A 58 -14.60 -2.64 -7.06
N ASN A 59 -14.78 -3.96 -6.98
CA ASN A 59 -15.63 -4.71 -7.89
C ASN A 59 -17.13 -4.46 -7.62
N PRO A 60 -17.89 -3.83 -8.53
CA PRO A 60 -19.31 -3.58 -8.32
C PRO A 60 -20.14 -4.87 -8.13
N ASP A 61 -19.72 -5.97 -8.76
CA ASP A 61 -20.32 -7.30 -8.64
C ASP A 61 -19.74 -8.12 -7.47
N GLY A 62 -18.95 -7.48 -6.60
CA GLY A 62 -18.33 -8.08 -5.43
C GLY A 62 -19.34 -8.50 -4.37
N LEU A 63 -18.97 -9.51 -3.57
CA LEU A 63 -19.80 -10.04 -2.47
C LEU A 63 -19.96 -9.07 -1.27
N HIS A 64 -19.52 -7.82 -1.42
CA HIS A 64 -19.86 -6.74 -0.48
C HIS A 64 -21.23 -6.09 -0.79
N TYR A 65 -21.81 -6.32 -1.98
CA TYR A 65 -23.15 -5.83 -2.36
C TYR A 65 -23.33 -4.31 -2.21
N GLN A 66 -22.27 -3.54 -2.44
CA GLN A 66 -22.31 -2.07 -2.37
C GLN A 66 -22.34 -1.41 -3.76
N ASN A 67 -22.56 -2.20 -4.82
CA ASN A 67 -22.47 -1.75 -6.21
C ASN A 67 -21.18 -0.92 -6.41
N THR A 68 -21.27 0.23 -7.07
CA THR A 68 -20.17 1.12 -7.42
C THR A 68 -19.67 2.00 -6.27
N LEU A 69 -20.28 1.94 -5.07
CA LEU A 69 -20.00 2.88 -3.97
C LEU A 69 -18.51 3.03 -3.64
N PHE A 70 -17.81 1.90 -3.52
CA PHE A 70 -16.39 1.89 -3.16
C PHE A 70 -15.52 2.32 -4.34
N LEU A 71 -15.91 1.96 -5.56
CA LEU A 71 -15.23 2.37 -6.79
C LEU A 71 -15.34 3.88 -7.02
N GLU A 72 -16.53 4.46 -6.91
CA GLU A 72 -16.78 5.90 -7.06
C GLU A 72 -15.87 6.70 -6.14
N LYS A 73 -15.84 6.34 -4.85
CA LYS A 73 -14.96 7.00 -3.87
C LYS A 73 -13.49 6.83 -4.19
N PHE A 74 -13.10 5.72 -4.81
CA PHE A 74 -11.72 5.51 -5.22
C PHE A 74 -11.36 6.41 -6.40
N LEU A 75 -12.22 6.48 -7.42
CA LEU A 75 -12.04 7.35 -8.59
C LEU A 75 -12.02 8.84 -8.20
N ASP A 76 -12.88 9.24 -7.25
CA ASP A 76 -12.86 10.59 -6.66
C ASP A 76 -11.51 10.91 -6.01
N GLU A 77 -10.94 9.95 -5.27
CA GLU A 77 -9.63 10.10 -4.64
C GLU A 77 -8.50 10.12 -5.67
N LEU A 78 -8.65 9.38 -6.77
CA LEU A 78 -7.72 9.43 -7.89
C LEU A 78 -7.76 10.77 -8.61
N ALA A 79 -8.87 11.52 -8.59
CA ALA A 79 -9.03 12.84 -9.21
C ALA A 79 -8.37 12.90 -10.61
N LEU A 80 -8.91 12.11 -11.54
CA LEU A 80 -8.39 11.97 -12.90
C LEU A 80 -9.02 13.02 -13.82
N ASP A 81 -8.23 13.99 -14.26
CA ASP A 81 -8.71 15.07 -15.13
C ASP A 81 -9.18 14.54 -16.49
N ASN A 82 -10.38 14.98 -16.92
CA ASN A 82 -11.00 14.64 -18.20
C ASN A 82 -11.01 13.13 -18.50
N PHE A 83 -11.28 12.31 -17.49
CA PHE A 83 -11.26 10.85 -17.59
C PHE A 83 -12.46 10.24 -16.87
N GLU A 84 -13.64 10.41 -17.47
CA GLU A 84 -14.87 9.81 -16.97
C GLU A 84 -15.03 8.39 -17.51
N MET A 85 -15.44 7.47 -16.65
CA MET A 85 -15.72 6.08 -16.99
C MET A 85 -17.21 5.78 -16.84
N ASP A 86 -17.76 4.92 -17.70
CA ASP A 86 -19.13 4.42 -17.56
C ASP A 86 -19.20 3.34 -16.47
N LEU A 87 -19.71 3.73 -15.31
CA LEU A 87 -19.82 2.87 -14.14
C LEU A 87 -20.80 1.69 -14.33
N ASN A 88 -21.67 1.72 -15.34
CA ASN A 88 -22.60 0.63 -15.62
C ASN A 88 -21.93 -0.56 -16.32
N ASN A 89 -20.73 -0.37 -16.88
CA ASN A 89 -20.01 -1.41 -17.64
C ASN A 89 -18.60 -1.66 -17.11
N ILE A 90 -18.37 -1.47 -15.81
CA ILE A 90 -17.05 -1.63 -15.22
C ILE A 90 -16.68 -3.12 -15.07
N LYS A 91 -15.44 -3.42 -15.41
CA LYS A 91 -14.74 -4.66 -15.09
C LYS A 91 -13.53 -4.35 -14.22
N ILE A 92 -13.40 -5.12 -13.13
CA ILE A 92 -12.25 -5.09 -12.22
C ILE A 92 -11.57 -6.45 -12.28
N GLU A 93 -10.31 -6.48 -12.68
CA GLU A 93 -9.53 -7.71 -12.78
C GLU A 93 -8.26 -7.60 -11.92
N VAL A 94 -7.97 -8.65 -11.17
CA VAL A 94 -6.77 -8.78 -10.34
C VAL A 94 -5.82 -9.76 -11.01
N GLU A 95 -4.53 -9.42 -11.10
CA GLU A 95 -3.52 -10.23 -11.80
C GLU A 95 -3.80 -10.41 -13.33
N TYR A 96 -4.56 -9.49 -13.96
CA TYR A 96 -4.90 -9.56 -15.39
C TYR A 96 -3.67 -9.43 -16.27
N LYS A 97 -3.26 -10.52 -16.93
CA LYS A 97 -2.05 -10.53 -17.78
C LYS A 97 -0.81 -10.01 -17.02
N ASN A 98 -0.72 -10.35 -15.74
CA ASN A 98 0.28 -9.90 -14.76
C ASN A 98 0.15 -8.44 -14.29
N ILE A 99 -0.86 -7.68 -14.73
CA ILE A 99 -1.19 -6.39 -14.16
C ILE A 99 -1.80 -6.63 -12.78
N ASP A 100 -1.27 -5.97 -11.74
CA ASP A 100 -1.73 -6.16 -10.37
C ASP A 100 -3.23 -5.88 -10.23
N LEU A 101 -3.68 -4.74 -10.77
CA LEU A 101 -5.06 -4.32 -10.78
C LEU A 101 -5.40 -3.59 -12.08
N TYR A 102 -6.47 -4.01 -12.73
CA TYR A 102 -6.93 -3.43 -13.99
C TYR A 102 -8.42 -3.07 -13.89
N ILE A 103 -8.75 -1.83 -14.25
CA ILE A 103 -10.11 -1.30 -14.25
C ILE A 103 -10.43 -0.81 -15.66
N THR A 104 -11.57 -1.22 -16.20
CA THR A 104 -12.01 -0.75 -17.53
C THR A 104 -13.52 -0.73 -17.66
N ASP A 105 -14.05 0.21 -18.44
CA ASP A 105 -15.44 0.20 -18.91
C ASP A 105 -15.55 -0.30 -20.38
N GLY A 106 -14.44 -0.79 -20.94
CA GLY A 106 -14.28 -1.16 -22.35
C GLY A 106 -13.74 -0.05 -23.25
N ASN A 107 -13.90 1.22 -22.87
CA ASN A 107 -13.39 2.38 -23.61
C ASN A 107 -12.20 3.03 -22.91
N LYS A 108 -12.27 3.14 -21.58
CA LYS A 108 -11.28 3.73 -20.69
C LYS A 108 -10.60 2.64 -19.89
N HIS A 109 -9.32 2.85 -19.60
CA HIS A 109 -8.44 1.84 -19.03
C HIS A 109 -7.58 2.44 -17.92
N ILE A 110 -7.66 1.87 -16.72
CA ILE A 110 -6.77 2.20 -15.60
C ILE A 110 -5.94 0.97 -15.26
N ILE A 111 -4.64 1.09 -15.44
CA ILE A 111 -3.64 0.13 -14.97
C ILE A 111 -3.15 0.61 -13.61
N ILE A 112 -3.26 -0.22 -12.58
CA ILE A 112 -2.76 0.08 -11.24
C ILE A 112 -1.64 -0.91 -10.95
N GLU A 113 -0.43 -0.39 -10.71
CA GLU A 113 0.71 -1.15 -10.26
C GLU A 113 0.93 -0.92 -8.77
N ASN A 114 0.91 -2.00 -7.99
CA ASN A 114 1.00 -1.95 -6.54
C ASN A 114 2.41 -2.30 -6.07
N LYS A 115 3.15 -1.30 -5.62
CA LYS A 115 4.56 -1.43 -5.22
C LYS A 115 4.73 -1.11 -3.74
N ILE A 116 4.68 -2.15 -2.90
CA ILE A 116 4.95 -2.06 -1.47
C ILE A 116 6.47 -2.02 -1.26
N TRP A 117 7.17 -3.11 -1.54
CA TRP A 117 8.61 -3.25 -1.28
C TRP A 117 9.41 -3.79 -2.47
N ALA A 118 8.78 -4.41 -3.47
CA ALA A 118 9.50 -4.97 -4.61
C ALA A 118 10.05 -3.88 -5.56
N GLU A 119 11.22 -4.11 -6.12
CA GLU A 119 11.76 -3.27 -7.20
C GLU A 119 10.92 -3.40 -8.48
N ASP A 120 10.93 -2.36 -9.32
CA ASP A 120 10.21 -2.39 -10.59
C ASP A 120 10.87 -3.38 -11.53
N GLN A 121 10.06 -4.27 -12.12
CA GLN A 121 10.58 -5.19 -13.12
C GLN A 121 10.85 -4.45 -14.43
N PRO A 122 11.95 -4.79 -15.14
CA PRO A 122 12.26 -4.12 -16.39
C PRO A 122 11.14 -4.23 -17.43
N CYS A 123 10.83 -3.10 -18.09
CA CYS A 123 9.80 -2.99 -19.11
C CYS A 123 8.37 -3.39 -18.69
N GLN A 124 8.09 -3.54 -17.40
CA GLN A 124 6.80 -4.04 -16.90
C GLN A 124 5.62 -3.17 -17.37
N ILE A 125 5.67 -1.86 -17.09
CA ILE A 125 4.60 -0.93 -17.46
C ILE A 125 4.42 -0.80 -18.97
N ILE A 126 5.52 -0.72 -19.73
CA ILE A 126 5.41 -0.56 -21.19
C ILE A 126 4.81 -1.81 -21.85
N LYS A 127 5.04 -3.00 -21.28
CA LYS A 127 4.37 -4.23 -21.71
C LYS A 127 2.86 -4.13 -21.47
N TYR A 128 2.43 -3.69 -20.29
CA TYR A 128 1.00 -3.55 -19.98
C TYR A 128 0.30 -2.58 -20.91
N ILE A 129 0.92 -1.41 -21.15
CA ILE A 129 0.38 -0.41 -22.08
C ILE A 129 0.19 -1.01 -23.48
N ASN A 130 1.20 -1.71 -24.02
CA ASN A 130 1.11 -2.32 -25.34
C ASN A 130 0.06 -3.45 -25.39
N ILE A 131 -0.02 -4.29 -24.35
CA ILE A 131 -1.00 -5.37 -24.25
C ILE A 131 -2.42 -4.82 -24.34
N ILE A 132 -2.75 -3.81 -23.52
CA ILE A 132 -4.09 -3.23 -23.49
C ILE A 132 -4.38 -2.44 -24.78
N LYS A 133 -3.38 -1.69 -25.30
CA LYS A 133 -3.52 -0.99 -26.58
C LYS A 133 -3.91 -1.94 -27.71
N GLU A 134 -3.24 -3.08 -27.83
CA GLU A 134 -3.51 -4.02 -28.94
C GLU A 134 -4.81 -4.80 -28.73
N GLU A 135 -5.15 -5.15 -27.48
CA GLU A 135 -6.39 -5.87 -27.17
C GLU A 135 -7.64 -5.04 -27.46
N TYR A 136 -7.61 -3.75 -27.13
CA TYR A 136 -8.76 -2.84 -27.31
C TYR A 136 -8.64 -1.93 -28.53
N ASN A 137 -7.57 -2.10 -29.32
CA ASN A 137 -7.27 -1.27 -30.50
C ASN A 137 -7.38 0.24 -30.21
N LEU A 138 -6.71 0.68 -29.14
CA LEU A 138 -6.79 2.05 -28.66
C LEU A 138 -6.13 3.03 -29.64
N ASP A 139 -6.76 4.19 -29.79
CA ASP A 139 -6.24 5.28 -30.60
C ASP A 139 -4.96 5.86 -29.99
N VAL A 140 -4.03 6.22 -30.88
CA VAL A 140 -2.73 6.79 -30.53
C VAL A 140 -2.57 8.07 -31.34
N ASP A 141 -2.22 9.17 -30.67
CA ASP A 141 -1.97 10.43 -31.36
C ASP A 141 -0.60 10.48 -32.07
N GLU A 142 -0.34 11.58 -32.78
CA GLU A 142 0.93 11.83 -33.47
C GLU A 142 2.17 11.85 -32.55
N ASN A 143 1.98 12.04 -31.24
CA ASN A 143 3.03 12.06 -30.22
C ASN A 143 3.18 10.71 -29.48
N ASN A 144 2.53 9.66 -29.98
CA ASN A 144 2.45 8.33 -29.36
C ASN A 144 1.73 8.30 -28.00
N ILE A 145 0.80 9.23 -27.76
CA ILE A 145 0.01 9.32 -26.53
C ILE A 145 -1.29 8.52 -26.68
N ILE A 146 -1.62 7.73 -25.66
CA ILE A 146 -2.93 7.07 -25.52
C ILE A 146 -3.75 7.84 -24.49
N HIS A 147 -4.81 8.51 -24.94
CA HIS A 147 -5.65 9.36 -24.09
C HIS A 147 -6.64 8.59 -23.23
N ASP A 148 -7.02 7.38 -23.65
CA ASP A 148 -8.01 6.54 -22.98
C ASP A 148 -7.43 5.59 -21.94
N MET A 149 -6.12 5.74 -21.64
CA MET A 149 -5.44 4.95 -20.63
C MET A 149 -4.86 5.83 -19.53
N ARG A 150 -4.81 5.30 -18.30
CA ARG A 150 -4.12 5.86 -17.14
C ARG A 150 -3.26 4.78 -16.49
N VAL A 151 -2.08 5.16 -16.04
CA VAL A 151 -1.21 4.32 -15.20
C VAL A 151 -1.14 4.93 -13.81
N ILE A 152 -1.49 4.14 -12.80
CA ILE A 152 -1.49 4.53 -11.40
C ILE A 152 -0.43 3.72 -10.66
N TYR A 153 0.51 4.41 -10.01
CA TYR A 153 1.45 3.77 -9.09
C TYR A 153 0.97 3.90 -7.67
N LEU A 154 0.76 2.76 -7.02
CA LEU A 154 0.31 2.68 -5.65
C LEU A 154 1.48 2.28 -4.75
N THR A 155 1.88 3.17 -3.83
CA THR A 155 3.09 2.97 -3.00
C THR A 155 2.84 3.33 -1.52
N PRO A 156 3.43 2.63 -0.53
CA PRO A 156 3.22 2.95 0.89
C PRO A 156 3.66 4.36 1.27
N GLN A 157 4.78 4.77 0.66
CA GLN A 157 5.47 6.03 0.91
C GLN A 157 5.87 6.68 -0.42
N ASN A 158 6.61 7.79 -0.38
CA ASN A 158 7.13 8.43 -1.58
C ASN A 158 8.30 7.65 -2.23
N LYS A 159 8.07 6.39 -2.62
CA LYS A 159 9.01 5.57 -3.40
C LYS A 159 9.24 6.17 -4.80
N LYS A 160 10.49 6.35 -5.22
CA LYS A 160 10.77 6.84 -6.58
C LYS A 160 10.31 5.81 -7.62
N VAL A 161 9.78 6.29 -8.74
CA VAL A 161 9.56 5.45 -9.92
C VAL A 161 10.93 4.99 -10.42
N SER A 162 11.05 3.75 -10.88
CA SER A 162 12.31 3.23 -11.42
C SER A 162 12.86 4.08 -12.57
N ASP A 163 14.19 4.12 -12.68
CA ASP A 163 14.93 4.80 -13.74
C ASP A 163 14.67 4.20 -15.14
N GLU A 164 14.02 3.04 -15.21
CA GLU A 164 13.52 2.43 -16.45
C GLU A 164 12.30 3.16 -17.06
N HIS A 165 11.70 4.05 -16.28
CA HIS A 165 10.58 4.86 -16.73
C HIS A 165 11.02 6.31 -16.89
N LYS A 166 10.55 6.93 -17.96
CA LYS A 166 10.67 8.37 -18.16
C LYS A 166 9.35 9.01 -17.74
N VAL A 167 9.41 9.88 -16.75
CA VAL A 167 8.25 10.69 -16.32
C VAL A 167 8.46 12.12 -16.79
N GLU A 168 7.68 12.55 -17.78
CA GLU A 168 7.68 13.92 -18.33
C GLU A 168 6.36 14.60 -18.00
N GLY A 169 6.37 15.55 -17.07
CA GLY A 169 5.13 16.11 -16.52
C GLY A 169 4.29 15.01 -15.88
N ASN A 170 3.07 14.80 -16.38
CA ASN A 170 2.17 13.75 -15.93
C ASN A 170 2.16 12.53 -16.87
N TYR A 171 3.13 12.36 -17.77
CA TYR A 171 3.17 11.21 -18.67
C TYR A 171 4.29 10.25 -18.28
N ILE A 172 4.00 8.94 -18.33
CA ILE A 172 5.00 7.87 -18.21
C ILE A 172 5.23 7.23 -19.58
N SER A 173 6.50 6.93 -19.86
CA SER A 173 6.93 6.13 -21.00
C SER A 173 8.20 5.35 -20.66
N PHE A 174 8.68 4.53 -21.60
CA PHE A 174 9.93 3.78 -21.43
C PHE A 174 11.15 4.70 -21.61
N SER A 175 12.11 4.64 -20.69
CA SER A 175 13.35 5.45 -20.74
C SER A 175 14.49 4.79 -21.52
N GLY A 176 14.41 3.47 -21.77
CA GLY A 176 15.46 2.71 -22.43
C GLY A 176 15.56 2.92 -23.94
N SER A 177 16.67 2.47 -24.52
CA SER A 177 16.89 2.52 -25.96
C SER A 177 15.94 1.61 -26.73
N GLU A 178 15.77 1.86 -28.04
CA GLU A 178 15.01 0.97 -28.94
C GLU A 178 15.51 -0.47 -28.89
N ASN A 179 16.81 -0.69 -28.73
CA ASN A 179 17.38 -2.03 -28.60
C ASN A 179 16.90 -2.71 -27.32
N LYS A 180 16.88 -2.00 -26.18
CA LYS A 180 16.36 -2.53 -24.92
C LYS A 180 14.86 -2.83 -25.01
N LEU A 181 14.10 -1.99 -25.71
CA LEU A 181 12.68 -2.22 -25.96
C LEU A 181 12.45 -3.50 -26.79
N LYS A 182 13.25 -3.72 -27.85
CA LYS A 182 13.25 -4.95 -28.66
C LYS A 182 13.61 -6.19 -27.85
N GLU A 183 14.56 -6.09 -26.92
CA GLU A 183 14.89 -7.20 -26.00
C GLU A 183 13.71 -7.53 -25.08
N CYS A 184 13.00 -6.50 -24.61
CA CYS A 184 11.81 -6.68 -23.78
C CYS A 184 10.66 -7.39 -24.51
N SER A 185 10.57 -7.25 -25.83
CA SER A 185 9.64 -8.03 -26.68
C SER A 185 10.03 -9.50 -26.84
N LYS A 186 11.32 -9.85 -26.67
CA LYS A 186 11.84 -11.22 -26.92
C LYS A 186 11.88 -12.12 -25.67
N ARG A 187 11.83 -11.54 -24.47
CA ARG A 187 11.88 -12.29 -23.22
C ARG A 187 10.53 -12.96 -22.94
N ASP A 188 10.30 -14.10 -23.57
CA ASP A 188 9.16 -14.97 -23.30
C ASP A 188 9.57 -16.22 -22.51
N ASN A 189 9.21 -16.23 -21.23
CA ASN A 189 8.79 -17.46 -20.55
C ASN A 189 7.27 -17.43 -20.27
N THR A 190 6.53 -16.56 -20.96
CA THR A 190 5.09 -16.39 -20.78
C THR A 190 4.38 -16.66 -22.09
N LYS A 191 3.49 -17.65 -22.07
CA LYS A 191 2.60 -18.00 -23.19
C LYS A 191 1.91 -16.73 -23.73
N ALA A 192 2.27 -16.33 -24.95
CA ALA A 192 1.40 -15.73 -25.98
C ALA A 192 0.66 -14.40 -25.69
N LEU A 193 1.18 -13.48 -24.87
CA LEU A 193 0.45 -12.23 -24.56
C LEU A 193 1.19 -10.92 -24.88
N VAL A 194 2.49 -10.93 -25.15
CA VAL A 194 3.23 -9.69 -25.47
C VAL A 194 3.19 -9.47 -26.99
N PRO A 195 2.85 -8.27 -27.48
CA PRO A 195 2.94 -7.96 -28.91
C PRO A 195 4.35 -8.21 -29.45
N ASN A 196 4.45 -8.74 -30.67
CA ASN A 196 5.74 -9.07 -31.32
C ASN A 196 6.72 -7.88 -31.34
N GLU A 197 6.20 -6.65 -31.40
CA GLU A 197 6.99 -5.42 -31.32
C GLU A 197 6.36 -4.44 -30.33
N LEU A 198 7.03 -4.22 -29.19
CA LEU A 198 6.68 -3.16 -28.25
C LEU A 198 6.98 -1.79 -28.84
N LYS A 199 6.03 -0.86 -28.76
CA LYS A 199 6.23 0.56 -29.08
C LYS A 199 6.28 1.40 -27.80
N ASN A 200 7.03 2.50 -27.85
CA ASN A 200 7.18 3.40 -26.71
C ASN A 200 6.03 4.42 -26.64
N TYR A 201 4.86 3.96 -26.20
CA TYR A 201 3.71 4.83 -25.98
C TYR A 201 3.85 5.65 -24.70
N LYS A 202 3.22 6.82 -24.69
CA LYS A 202 3.07 7.71 -23.54
C LYS A 202 1.65 7.60 -22.99
N VAL A 203 1.53 7.48 -21.66
CA VAL A 203 0.24 7.40 -20.98
C VAL A 203 0.23 8.33 -19.78
N LEU A 204 -0.91 8.94 -19.47
CA LEU A 204 -1.04 9.77 -18.28
C LEU A 204 -0.82 8.91 -17.02
N PHE A 205 0.04 9.42 -16.15
CA PHE A 205 0.61 8.78 -14.98
C PHE A 205 0.25 9.54 -13.73
N LYS A 206 -0.18 8.81 -12.71
CA LYS A 206 -0.38 9.36 -11.38
C LYS A 206 0.22 8.44 -10.35
N LYS A 207 0.87 9.03 -9.37
CA LYS A 207 1.32 8.31 -8.19
C LYS A 207 0.40 8.64 -7.02
N ILE A 208 -0.08 7.61 -6.34
CA ILE A 208 -0.87 7.74 -5.13
C ILE A 208 -0.25 6.92 -3.99
N GLY A 209 -0.49 7.37 -2.76
CA GLY A 209 0.11 6.82 -1.56
C GLY A 209 -0.89 6.06 -0.70
N TYR A 210 -0.47 4.95 -0.08
CA TYR A 210 -1.30 4.33 0.95
C TYR A 210 -1.54 5.29 2.12
N LYS A 211 -0.51 6.03 2.53
CA LYS A 211 -0.56 6.93 3.69
C LYS A 211 -1.60 8.04 3.58
N LYS A 212 -1.94 8.45 2.35
CA LYS A 212 -2.83 9.57 2.06
C LYS A 212 -4.07 9.09 1.31
N GLU A 213 -3.95 8.79 0.02
CA GLU A 213 -5.08 8.49 -0.85
C GLU A 213 -5.81 7.20 -0.43
N VAL A 214 -5.13 6.06 -0.22
CA VAL A 214 -5.81 4.81 0.15
C VAL A 214 -6.49 4.92 1.52
N ILE A 215 -5.82 5.48 2.52
CA ILE A 215 -6.42 5.65 3.84
C ILE A 215 -7.63 6.60 3.76
N SER A 216 -7.54 7.71 3.03
CA SER A 216 -8.66 8.64 2.80
C SER A 216 -9.84 7.91 2.15
N TRP A 217 -9.57 7.14 1.09
CA TRP A 217 -10.56 6.31 0.40
C TRP A 217 -11.24 5.31 1.35
N LEU A 218 -10.46 4.54 2.11
CA LEU A 218 -11.01 3.56 3.05
C LEU A 218 -11.83 4.21 4.16
N GLN A 219 -11.42 5.39 4.66
CA GLN A 219 -12.19 6.15 5.65
C GLN A 219 -13.52 6.64 5.07
N LYS A 220 -13.52 7.16 3.84
CA LYS A 220 -14.74 7.56 3.15
C LYS A 220 -15.68 6.38 2.90
N CYS A 221 -15.13 5.21 2.54
CA CYS A 221 -15.92 3.99 2.39
C CYS A 221 -16.54 3.57 3.73
N GLN A 222 -15.71 3.48 4.78
CA GLN A 222 -16.12 3.11 6.12
C GLN A 222 -17.25 4.00 6.68
N TYR A 223 -17.20 5.30 6.39
CA TYR A 223 -18.23 6.26 6.81
C TYR A 223 -19.61 5.91 6.25
N GLU A 224 -19.72 5.56 4.97
CA GLU A 224 -21.01 5.19 4.35
C GLU A 224 -21.56 3.88 4.91
N ILE A 225 -20.68 2.90 5.12
CA ILE A 225 -21.08 1.56 5.56
C ILE A 225 -20.99 1.40 7.08
N GLN A 226 -20.95 2.50 7.85
CA GLN A 226 -20.72 2.47 9.30
C GLN A 226 -21.71 1.62 10.09
N ASN A 227 -22.94 1.47 9.58
CA ASN A 227 -23.99 0.66 10.20
C ASN A 227 -24.02 -0.80 9.72
N ILE A 228 -23.11 -1.18 8.82
CA ILE A 228 -22.98 -2.54 8.27
C ILE A 228 -21.76 -3.20 8.93
N THR A 229 -21.99 -3.88 10.06
CA THR A 229 -20.92 -4.37 10.95
C THR A 229 -19.87 -5.22 10.22
N ASN A 230 -20.27 -6.19 9.41
CA ASN A 230 -19.32 -7.07 8.72
C ASN A 230 -18.42 -6.32 7.74
N LEU A 231 -18.96 -5.36 6.97
CA LEU A 231 -18.16 -4.54 6.05
C LEU A 231 -17.28 -3.54 6.81
N ASN A 232 -17.82 -2.94 7.87
CA ASN A 232 -17.09 -1.97 8.68
C ASN A 232 -15.86 -2.61 9.32
N GLU A 233 -16.03 -3.79 9.92
CA GLU A 233 -14.93 -4.55 10.50
C GLU A 233 -13.95 -5.04 9.43
N ALA A 234 -14.42 -5.49 8.26
CA ALA A 234 -13.52 -5.87 7.15
C ALA A 234 -12.62 -4.70 6.70
N ILE A 235 -13.20 -3.51 6.51
CA ILE A 235 -12.42 -2.30 6.17
C ILE A 235 -11.48 -1.91 7.31
N LYS A 236 -11.90 -2.01 8.59
CA LYS A 236 -11.01 -1.76 9.75
C LYS A 236 -9.81 -2.69 9.75
N GLN A 237 -10.03 -3.98 9.50
CA GLN A 237 -8.95 -4.97 9.43
C GLN A 237 -7.98 -4.60 8.30
N TYR A 238 -8.47 -4.26 7.10
CA TYR A 238 -7.57 -3.84 6.02
C TYR A 238 -6.83 -2.54 6.34
N MET A 239 -7.51 -1.54 6.91
CA MET A 239 -6.86 -0.29 7.37
C MET A 239 -5.76 -0.56 8.40
N GLY A 240 -5.91 -1.57 9.26
CA GLY A 240 -4.86 -2.05 10.16
C GLY A 240 -3.62 -2.50 9.41
N VAL A 241 -3.78 -3.37 8.40
CA VAL A 241 -2.66 -3.81 7.55
C VAL A 241 -2.02 -2.65 6.81
N VAL A 242 -2.82 -1.72 6.28
CA VAL A 242 -2.31 -0.51 5.65
C VAL A 242 -1.47 0.32 6.63
N LYS A 243 -1.86 0.43 7.90
CA LYS A 243 -1.06 1.13 8.94
C LYS A 243 0.29 0.46 9.18
N MET A 244 0.37 -0.87 9.10
CA MET A 244 1.62 -1.61 9.24
C MET A 244 2.62 -1.24 8.12
N ILE A 245 2.19 -1.22 6.86
CA ILE A 245 3.10 -0.92 5.72
C ILE A 245 3.51 0.55 5.61
N ILE A 246 2.72 1.48 6.16
CA ILE A 246 3.09 2.91 6.19
C ILE A 246 3.89 3.30 7.46
N GLY A 247 4.17 2.34 8.34
CA GLY A 247 4.93 2.54 9.58
C GLY A 247 4.21 3.41 10.62
N LYS A 248 2.88 3.27 10.75
CA LYS A 248 2.05 4.07 11.67
C LYS A 248 1.58 3.32 12.92
N GLU A 249 2.02 2.10 13.18
CA GLU A 249 1.66 1.40 14.42
C GLU A 249 2.56 1.86 15.58
N GLU A 250 1.94 2.28 16.68
CA GLU A 250 2.65 2.48 17.95
C GLU A 250 3.18 1.13 18.44
N THR A 251 4.49 1.04 18.58
CA THR A 251 5.19 -0.10 19.14
C THR A 251 5.12 -0.08 20.66
N MET A 252 5.47 -1.20 21.30
CA MET A 252 5.67 -1.23 22.75
C MET A 252 6.73 -0.23 23.22
N VAL A 253 7.69 0.12 22.36
CA VAL A 253 8.72 1.11 22.67
C VAL A 253 8.09 2.51 22.74
N ASP A 254 7.22 2.85 21.80
CA ASP A 254 6.53 4.16 21.79
C ASP A 254 5.62 4.32 23.02
N LEU A 255 4.91 3.24 23.39
CA LEU A 255 4.08 3.23 24.60
C LEU A 255 4.91 3.37 25.88
N LEU A 256 6.08 2.74 25.92
CA LEU A 256 6.99 2.82 27.06
C LEU A 256 7.63 4.21 27.16
N GLU A 257 8.04 4.79 26.03
CA GLU A 257 8.52 6.17 25.96
C GLU A 257 7.49 7.14 26.56
N ASN A 258 6.24 7.05 26.11
CA ASN A 258 5.14 7.85 26.64
C ASN A 258 4.90 7.63 28.15
N GLU A 259 5.16 6.45 28.70
CA GLU A 259 5.08 6.19 30.14
C GLU A 259 6.25 6.81 30.91
N LEU A 260 7.47 6.72 30.37
CA LEU A 260 8.67 7.30 30.98
C LEU A 260 8.61 8.82 31.00
N LEU A 261 8.04 9.45 29.97
CA LEU A 261 7.87 10.90 29.87
C LEU A 261 6.91 11.50 30.91
N LYS A 262 6.13 10.68 31.62
CA LYS A 262 5.20 11.16 32.67
C LYS A 262 5.89 11.62 33.94
N ASP A 263 7.13 11.19 34.18
CA ASP A 263 7.89 11.52 35.38
C ASP A 263 9.39 11.56 35.07
N GLU A 264 10.01 12.73 35.23
CA GLU A 264 11.43 12.95 35.00
C GLU A 264 12.32 11.99 35.79
N LYS A 265 11.90 11.56 36.99
CA LYS A 265 12.64 10.58 37.79
C LYS A 265 12.71 9.22 37.10
N LYS A 266 11.63 8.79 36.44
CA LYS A 266 11.61 7.53 35.66
C LYS A 266 12.60 7.59 34.51
N LEU A 267 12.68 8.74 33.83
CA LEU A 267 13.61 8.97 32.73
C LEU A 267 15.07 8.83 33.20
N ILE A 268 15.41 9.42 34.33
CA ILE A 268 16.75 9.33 34.94
C ILE A 268 17.09 7.87 35.26
N LEU A 269 16.19 7.15 35.94
CA LEU A 269 16.41 5.75 36.30
C LEU A 269 16.55 4.84 35.08
N ALA A 270 15.73 5.07 34.04
CA ALA A 270 15.81 4.34 32.77
C ALA A 270 17.15 4.59 32.05
N LYS A 271 17.64 5.83 32.06
CA LYS A 271 18.95 6.18 31.50
C LYS A 271 20.08 5.45 32.21
N GLU A 272 20.08 5.45 33.55
CA GLU A 272 21.10 4.76 34.34
C GLU A 272 21.14 3.25 34.03
N ILE A 273 19.96 2.61 33.89
CA ILE A 273 19.84 1.20 33.51
C ILE A 273 20.38 0.97 32.09
N SER A 274 20.02 1.83 31.13
CA SER A 274 20.49 1.75 29.74
C SER A 274 22.01 1.87 29.65
N GLU A 275 22.61 2.83 30.37
CA GLU A 275 24.07 2.99 30.41
C GLU A 275 24.78 1.78 31.04
N ALA A 276 24.20 1.20 32.09
CA ALA A 276 24.72 -0.02 32.70
C ALA A 276 24.68 -1.20 31.73
N TYR A 277 23.58 -1.36 30.99
CA TYR A 277 23.43 -2.37 29.94
C TYR A 277 24.48 -2.21 28.82
N GLN A 278 24.68 -0.98 28.33
CA GLN A 278 25.69 -0.69 27.30
C GLN A 278 27.12 -1.02 27.76
N LYS A 279 27.43 -0.77 29.04
CA LYS A 279 28.72 -1.14 29.64
C LYS A 279 28.87 -2.66 29.78
N ALA A 280 27.78 -3.38 30.04
CA ALA A 280 27.79 -4.83 30.20
C ALA A 280 28.03 -5.54 28.85
N ILE A 281 27.34 -5.12 27.78
CA ILE A 281 27.51 -5.71 26.44
C ILE A 281 28.93 -5.60 25.92
N LYS A 282 29.63 -4.48 26.18
CA LYS A 282 31.02 -4.30 25.75
C LYS A 282 32.02 -5.25 26.41
N LYS A 283 31.59 -6.00 27.44
CA LYS A 283 32.41 -6.98 28.16
C LYS A 283 32.12 -8.42 27.75
N ILE A 284 31.13 -8.62 26.88
CA ILE A 284 30.79 -9.91 26.25
C ILE A 284 31.49 -9.93 24.90
#